data_AF-A0A074KX67-F1
#
_entry.id   AF-A0A074KX67-F1
#
_cell.length_a   1.000
_cell.length_b   1.000
_cell.length_c   1.000
_cell.angle_alpha   90.00
_cell.angle_beta   90.00
_cell.angle_gamma   90.00
#
_symmetry.space_group_name_H-M   'P 1'
#
loop_
_entity.id
_entity.type
_entity.pdbx_description
1 polymer ?
#
loop_
_entity_poly.entity_id
_entity_poly.type
_entity_poly.pdbx_seq_one_letter_code
_entity_poly.pdbx_strand_id
1 'polypeptide(L)'
;MINFDYKPTSYFDGTGPSALLAKLSYPESQWGEEISIYASTLDGIIYFEVIDFYGNDFKTNPDCSREPLTLQEFIYLVETLENGNGSEQGNIRLTLKGIPEAESSVYPELKKFFIEKRKTFGI
;
A
#
# COMPACT_ATOMS: atom_id res chain seq x y z
N MET A 1 21.11 6.34 2.19
CA MET A 1 20.78 4.99 2.68
C MET A 1 19.34 5.03 3.14
N ILE A 2 18.53 4.04 2.79
CA ILE A 2 17.11 3.99 3.21
C ILE A 2 17.07 3.61 4.70
N ASN A 3 16.30 4.33 5.50
CA ASN A 3 16.05 4.07 6.91
C ASN A 3 14.79 3.22 7.06
N PHE A 4 14.97 1.90 7.04
CA PHE A 4 13.88 0.93 7.17
C PHE A 4 13.15 0.98 8.53
N ASP A 5 13.82 1.50 9.56
CA ASP A 5 13.26 1.66 10.90
C ASP A 5 12.47 2.98 11.06
N TYR A 6 12.42 3.83 10.03
CA TYR A 6 11.63 5.05 10.09
C TYR A 6 10.16 4.71 10.38
N LYS A 7 9.61 5.33 11.42
CA LYS A 7 8.23 5.16 11.85
C LYS A 7 7.61 6.54 12.11
N PRO A 8 6.50 6.90 11.45
CA PRO A 8 5.85 8.18 11.69
C PRO A 8 5.24 8.20 13.09
N THR A 9 5.20 9.38 13.71
CA THR A 9 4.65 9.54 15.06
C THR A 9 3.15 9.28 15.12
N SER A 10 2.42 9.65 14.06
CA SER A 10 0.99 9.42 13.87
C SER A 10 0.68 9.46 12.37
N TYR A 11 -0.36 8.72 11.95
CA TYR A 11 -0.93 8.88 10.61
C TYR A 11 -1.99 9.99 10.55
N PHE A 12 -2.61 10.29 11.69
CA PHE A 12 -3.77 11.17 11.77
C PHE A 12 -3.33 12.54 12.25
N ASP A 13 -3.69 13.57 11.49
CA ASP A 13 -3.42 14.99 11.76
C ASP A 13 -4.65 15.73 12.33
N GLY A 14 -5.73 14.99 12.60
CA GLY A 14 -7.00 15.52 13.13
C GLY A 14 -7.98 16.01 12.06
N THR A 15 -7.67 15.86 10.77
CA THR A 15 -8.55 16.32 9.68
C THR A 15 -9.62 15.30 9.26
N GLY A 16 -9.55 14.06 9.76
CA GLY A 16 -10.53 13.02 9.46
C GLY A 16 -10.24 11.67 10.14
N PRO A 17 -11.15 10.70 9.99
CA PRO A 17 -11.00 9.36 10.57
C PRO A 17 -10.03 8.47 9.78
N SER A 18 -9.66 8.88 8.56
CA SER A 18 -8.75 8.15 7.69
C SER A 18 -7.62 9.02 7.13
N ALA A 19 -6.49 8.39 6.83
CA ALA A 19 -5.28 9.02 6.31
C ALA A 19 -4.77 8.25 5.09
N LEU A 20 -4.45 8.95 4.00
CA LEU A 20 -3.80 8.34 2.83
C LEU A 20 -2.33 8.07 3.16
N LEU A 21 -1.93 6.80 3.14
CA LEU A 21 -0.56 6.39 3.41
C LEU A 21 0.29 6.37 2.15
N ALA A 22 -0.22 5.78 1.07
CA ALA A 22 0.51 5.70 -0.19
C ALA A 22 -0.42 5.57 -1.39
N LYS A 23 0.07 6.02 -2.54
CA LYS A 23 -0.48 5.70 -3.87
C LYS A 23 0.53 4.81 -4.60
N LEU A 24 0.04 3.76 -5.23
CA LEU A 24 0.83 2.78 -5.96
C LEU A 24 0.30 2.69 -7.38
N SER A 25 1.17 2.92 -8.35
CA SER A 25 0.89 2.71 -9.77
C SER A 25 1.63 1.46 -10.24
N TYR A 26 0.97 0.58 -10.98
CA TYR A 26 1.52 -0.66 -11.54
C TYR A 26 1.49 -0.61 -13.07
N PRO A 27 2.47 0.06 -13.72
CA PRO A 27 2.49 0.23 -15.17
C PRO A 27 2.53 -1.09 -15.95
N GLU A 28 3.06 -2.16 -15.35
CA GLU A 28 3.19 -3.48 -15.99
C GLU A 28 1.90 -4.30 -15.91
N SER A 29 0.90 -3.84 -15.16
CA SER A 29 -0.43 -4.46 -15.14
C SER A 29 -1.18 -4.19 -16.44
N GLN A 30 -2.17 -5.03 -16.75
CA GLN A 30 -2.85 -5.00 -18.05
C GLN A 30 -3.43 -3.63 -18.41
N TRP A 31 -3.90 -2.87 -17.42
CA TRP A 31 -4.54 -1.57 -17.59
C TRP A 31 -3.78 -0.42 -16.93
N GLY A 32 -2.56 -0.65 -16.44
CA GLY A 32 -1.82 0.34 -15.64
C GLY A 32 -2.54 0.66 -14.33
N GLU A 33 -2.64 -0.35 -13.45
CA GLU A 33 -3.47 -0.29 -12.24
C GLU A 33 -2.97 0.77 -11.26
N GLU A 34 -3.91 1.50 -10.65
CA GLU A 34 -3.60 2.43 -9.56
C GLU A 34 -4.40 2.05 -8.32
N ILE A 35 -3.70 1.92 -7.20
CA ILE A 35 -4.31 1.62 -5.90
C ILE A 35 -3.80 2.60 -4.84
N SER A 36 -4.65 2.87 -3.85
CA SER A 36 -4.35 3.74 -2.73
C SER A 36 -4.48 2.98 -1.43
N ILE A 37 -3.50 3.13 -0.54
CA ILE A 37 -3.51 2.52 0.79
C ILE A 37 -3.89 3.58 1.81
N TYR A 38 -4.93 3.31 2.58
CA TYR A 38 -5.44 4.15 3.65
C TYR A 38 -5.24 3.50 5.01
N ALA A 39 -5.06 4.33 6.03
CA ALA A 39 -5.20 3.96 7.42
C ALA A 39 -6.48 4.58 7.98
N SER A 40 -7.28 3.79 8.69
CA SER A 40 -8.44 4.25 9.44
C SER A 40 -8.27 3.86 10.91
N THR A 41 -8.76 4.66 11.85
CA THR A 41 -8.68 4.33 13.28
C THR A 41 -10.05 4.01 13.87
N LEU A 42 -10.14 2.92 14.62
CA LEU A 42 -11.30 2.53 15.40
C LEU A 42 -10.83 1.98 16.76
N ASP A 43 -11.30 2.57 17.86
CA ASP A 43 -10.94 2.17 19.23
C ASP A 43 -9.42 2.07 19.50
N GLY A 44 -8.63 2.96 18.88
CA GLY A 44 -7.17 2.98 19.00
C GLY A 44 -6.45 1.89 18.21
N ILE A 45 -7.17 1.15 17.37
CA ILE A 45 -6.62 0.21 16.40
C ILE A 45 -6.64 0.88 15.03
N ILE A 46 -5.49 0.83 14.37
CA ILE A 46 -5.29 1.29 13.00
C ILE A 46 -5.57 0.12 12.07
N TYR A 47 -6.50 0.29 11.15
CA TYR A 47 -6.84 -0.67 10.10
C TYR A 47 -6.29 -0.18 8.76
N PHE A 48 -5.81 -1.11 7.94
CA PHE A 48 -5.25 -0.80 6.62
C PHE A 48 -6.18 -1.27 5.52
N GLU A 49 -6.59 -0.32 4.68
CA GLU A 49 -7.52 -0.55 3.58
C GLU A 49 -6.85 -0.18 2.26
N VAL A 50 -7.07 -0.98 1.23
CA VAL A 50 -6.61 -0.68 -0.13
C VAL A 50 -7.82 -0.42 -1.00
N ILE A 51 -7.79 0.69 -1.71
CA ILE A 51 -8.86 1.12 -2.61
C ILE A 51 -8.27 1.21 -4.02
N ASP A 52 -8.92 0.54 -4.96
CA ASP A 52 -8.66 0.66 -6.39
C ASP A 52 -9.85 1.35 -7.09
N PHE A 53 -9.75 1.52 -8.41
CA PHE A 53 -10.85 2.08 -9.21
C PHE A 53 -12.06 1.14 -9.33
N TYR A 54 -11.86 -0.17 -9.25
CA TYR A 54 -12.88 -1.17 -9.55
C TYR A 54 -13.66 -1.65 -8.32
N GLY A 55 -13.28 -1.21 -7.12
CA GLY A 55 -13.90 -1.61 -5.86
C GLY A 55 -13.57 -3.05 -5.46
N ASN A 56 -12.36 -3.52 -5.77
CA ASN A 56 -11.92 -4.84 -5.36
C ASN A 56 -11.53 -4.86 -3.89
N ASP A 57 -11.82 -5.99 -3.24
CA ASP A 57 -11.39 -6.24 -1.87
C ASP A 57 -9.96 -6.81 -1.88
N PHE A 58 -9.05 -6.09 -1.23
CA PHE A 58 -7.69 -6.53 -1.00
C PHE A 58 -7.53 -6.99 0.44
N LYS A 59 -6.75 -8.04 0.63
CA LYS A 59 -6.23 -8.46 1.93
C LYS A 59 -4.88 -7.81 2.15
N THR A 60 -4.76 -7.11 3.27
CA THR A 60 -3.54 -6.49 3.75
C THR A 60 -2.87 -7.38 4.80
N ASN A 61 -1.55 -7.35 4.87
CA ASN A 61 -0.78 -8.05 5.90
C ASN A 61 0.37 -7.15 6.39
N PRO A 62 0.30 -6.59 7.62
CA PRO A 62 -0.78 -6.75 8.58
C PRO A 62 -2.09 -6.08 8.12
N ASP A 63 -3.22 -6.58 8.61
CA ASP A 63 -4.55 -6.00 8.41
C ASP A 63 -4.82 -4.83 9.37
N CYS A 64 -4.22 -4.88 10.55
CA CYS A 64 -4.30 -3.83 11.56
C CYS A 64 -3.04 -3.74 12.43
N SER A 65 -2.91 -2.62 13.16
CA SER A 65 -1.85 -2.38 14.13
C SER A 65 -2.32 -1.40 15.22
N ARG A 66 -1.68 -1.41 16.38
CA ARG A 66 -1.95 -0.42 17.45
C ARG A 66 -1.14 0.86 17.30
N GLU A 67 -0.09 0.82 16.50
CA GLU A 67 0.81 1.94 16.26
C GLU A 67 1.12 2.04 14.76
N PRO A 68 1.59 3.20 14.28
CA PRO A 68 2.09 3.31 12.92
C PRO A 68 3.16 2.26 12.61
N LEU A 69 3.19 1.80 11.37
CA LEU A 69 4.16 0.84 10.88
C LEU A 69 5.51 1.53 10.69
N THR A 70 6.58 0.76 10.83
CA THR A 70 7.89 1.15 10.29
C THR A 70 7.84 1.12 8.76
N LEU A 71 8.79 1.79 8.11
CA LEU A 71 8.94 1.74 6.66
C LEU A 71 9.09 0.28 6.18
N GLN A 72 9.83 -0.55 6.91
CA GLN A 72 9.98 -1.97 6.58
C GLN A 72 8.65 -2.73 6.60
N GLU A 73 7.87 -2.56 7.67
CA GLU A 73 6.55 -3.20 7.81
C GLU A 73 5.57 -2.69 6.75
N PHE A 74 5.64 -1.41 6.41
CA PHE A 74 4.82 -0.83 5.35
C PHE A 74 5.21 -1.35 3.95
N ILE A 75 6.50 -1.49 3.66
CA ILE A 75 6.99 -2.15 2.43
C ILE A 75 6.48 -3.59 2.37
N TYR A 76 6.58 -4.32 3.49
CA TYR A 76 6.07 -5.70 3.57
C TYR A 76 4.58 -5.76 3.27
N LEU A 77 3.77 -4.84 3.81
CA LEU A 77 2.34 -4.73 3.51
C LEU A 77 2.11 -4.53 2.00
N VAL A 78 2.82 -3.61 1.37
CA VAL A 78 2.71 -3.34 -0.08
C VAL A 78 3.07 -4.57 -0.91
N GLU A 79 4.11 -5.31 -0.53
CA GLU A 79 4.61 -6.47 -1.28
C GLU A 79 3.76 -7.73 -1.09
N THR A 80 2.97 -7.78 -0.01
CA THR A 80 2.10 -8.91 0.34
C THR A 80 0.63 -8.66 0.06
N LEU A 81 0.29 -7.59 -0.68
CA LEU A 81 -1.08 -7.31 -1.09
C LEU A 81 -1.63 -8.47 -1.94
N GLU A 82 -2.71 -9.06 -1.47
CA GLU A 82 -3.42 -10.13 -2.16
C GLU A 82 -4.85 -9.69 -2.49
N ASN A 83 -5.32 -9.97 -3.70
CA ASN A 83 -6.73 -9.81 -4.02
C ASN A 83 -7.55 -10.85 -3.25
N GLY A 84 -8.45 -10.39 -2.38
CA GLY A 84 -9.31 -11.23 -1.55
C GLY A 84 -10.36 -12.01 -2.34
N ASN A 85 -10.65 -11.58 -3.57
CA ASN A 85 -11.66 -12.17 -4.44
C ASN A 85 -11.12 -13.42 -5.16
N GLY A 86 -11.24 -14.56 -4.48
CA GLY A 86 -11.08 -15.88 -5.09
C GLY A 86 -12.11 -16.08 -6.21
N SER A 87 -11.69 -15.88 -7.45
CA SER A 87 -12.29 -16.49 -8.65
C SER A 87 -13.83 -16.55 -8.73
N GLU A 88 -14.54 -15.46 -8.41
CA GLU A 88 -15.96 -15.38 -8.78
C GLU A 88 -16.10 -14.89 -10.23
N GLN A 89 -16.76 -15.72 -11.04
CA GLN A 89 -17.00 -15.49 -12.46
C GLN A 89 -17.79 -14.19 -12.67
N GLY A 90 -17.09 -13.12 -13.02
CA GLY A 90 -17.69 -11.81 -13.32
C GLY A 90 -16.78 -10.65 -12.95
N ASN A 91 -15.90 -10.83 -11.97
CA ASN A 91 -14.90 -9.81 -11.61
C ASN A 91 -13.69 -9.88 -12.55
N ILE A 92 -13.32 -8.72 -13.10
CA ILE A 92 -12.06 -8.53 -13.80
C ILE A 92 -10.97 -8.99 -12.84
N ARG A 93 -10.25 -10.07 -13.17
CA ARG A 93 -9.12 -10.53 -12.38
C ARG A 93 -8.04 -9.45 -12.44
N LEU A 94 -7.99 -8.59 -11.43
CA LEU A 94 -6.83 -7.76 -11.18
C LEU A 94 -5.63 -8.67 -11.02
N THR A 95 -4.68 -8.53 -11.93
CA THR A 95 -3.37 -9.12 -11.82
C THR A 95 -2.42 -7.96 -11.64
N LEU A 96 -2.18 -7.55 -10.39
CA LEU A 96 -1.11 -6.62 -10.09
C LEU A 96 0.18 -7.26 -10.58
N LYS A 97 0.80 -6.66 -11.59
CA LYS A 97 2.05 -7.15 -12.19
C LYS A 97 3.15 -6.13 -11.98
N GLY A 98 4.35 -6.64 -11.80
CA GLY A 98 5.55 -5.83 -11.65
C GLY A 98 5.75 -5.31 -10.24
N ILE A 99 6.56 -4.26 -10.14
CA ILE A 99 6.93 -3.59 -8.89
C ILE A 99 6.30 -2.20 -8.95
N PRO A 100 5.48 -1.78 -7.99
CA PRO A 100 4.76 -0.52 -8.10
C PRO A 100 5.73 0.68 -8.12
N GLU A 101 5.30 1.74 -8.80
CA GLU A 101 5.78 3.08 -8.53
C GLU A 101 5.01 3.62 -7.33
N ALA A 102 5.72 3.98 -6.26
CA ALA A 102 5.10 4.36 -4.99
C ALA A 102 5.28 5.85 -4.69
N GLU A 103 4.22 6.49 -4.20
CA GLU A 103 4.25 7.85 -3.66
C GLU A 103 3.63 7.89 -2.27
N SER A 104 4.30 8.57 -1.32
CA SER A 104 3.84 8.70 0.05
C SER A 104 4.36 10.00 0.67
N SER A 105 3.47 10.75 1.32
CA SER A 105 3.84 11.88 2.19
C SER A 105 4.22 11.42 3.61
N VAL A 106 3.80 10.22 4.00
CA VAL A 106 4.00 9.65 5.34
C VAL A 106 5.36 8.94 5.43
N TYR A 107 5.76 8.27 4.35
CA TYR A 107 7.00 7.50 4.21
C TYR A 107 7.90 8.11 3.12
N PRO A 108 8.76 9.10 3.45
CA PRO A 108 9.52 9.85 2.47
C PRO A 108 10.43 9.00 1.57
N GLU A 109 10.91 7.87 2.09
CA GLU A 109 11.85 6.99 1.39
C GLU A 109 11.19 5.85 0.61
N LEU A 110 9.85 5.72 0.68
CA LEU A 110 9.10 4.67 -0.01
C LEU A 110 9.31 4.72 -1.53
N LYS A 111 9.16 5.93 -2.11
CA LYS A 111 9.37 6.16 -3.54
C LYS A 111 10.77 5.73 -3.98
N LYS A 112 11.78 6.08 -3.17
CA LYS A 112 13.16 5.74 -3.45
C LYS A 112 13.41 4.23 -3.42
N PHE A 113 12.87 3.53 -2.42
CA PHE A 113 12.95 2.08 -2.31
C PHE A 113 12.43 1.39 -3.57
N PHE A 114 11.21 1.73 -3.99
CA PHE A 114 10.59 1.09 -5.15
C PHE A 114 11.28 1.45 -6.48
N ILE A 115 11.79 2.67 -6.64
CA ILE A 115 12.63 3.05 -7.80
C ILE A 115 13.91 2.20 -7.85
N GLU A 116 14.60 2.02 -6.73
CA GLU A 116 15.82 1.19 -6.67
C GLU A 116 15.50 -0.29 -6.92
N LYS A 117 14.35 -0.78 -6.42
CA LYS A 117 13.87 -2.13 -6.68
C LYS A 117 13.57 -2.34 -8.16
N ARG A 118 12.80 -1.46 -8.80
CA ARG A 118 12.49 -1.51 -10.24
C ARG A 118 13.76 -1.60 -11.09
N LYS A 119 14.74 -0.72 -10.85
CA LYS A 119 16.07 -0.75 -11.50
C LYS A 119 16.79 -2.10 -11.33
N THR A 120 16.71 -2.71 -10.15
CA THR A 120 17.35 -4.00 -9.87
C THR A 120 16.74 -5.13 -10.71
N PHE A 121 15.44 -5.05 -11.02
CA PHE A 121 14.74 -6.02 -11.85
C PHE A 121 14.73 -5.65 -13.35
N GLY A 122 15.38 -4.56 -13.75
CA GLY A 122 15.47 -4.12 -15.14
C GLY A 122 14.16 -3.59 -15.73
N ILE A 123 13.26 -3.09 -14.87
CA ILE A 123 11.97 -2.47 -15.19
C ILE A 123 12.06 -0.98 -14.88
#